data_AF-A0A432MH69-F1
#
_entry.id   AF-A0A432MH69-F1
#
_cell.length_a   1.000
_cell.length_b   1.000
_cell.length_c   1.000
_cell.angle_alpha   90.00
_cell.angle_beta   90.00
_cell.angle_gamma   90.00
#
_symmetry.space_group_name_H-M   'P 1'
#
loop_
_entity.id
_entity.type
_entity.pdbx_description
1 polymer ?
#
loop_
_entity_poly.entity_id
_entity_poly.type
_entity_poly.pdbx_seq_one_letter_code
_entity_poly.pdbx_strand_id
1 'polypeptide(L)'
;MPAAALLLAAWLAPCPAGAGPMRDRLQATVERNVTLRNLLQPDAGTLRAEAAAAGLRATQLNREAILDSEAFRRQEAMLARALGQGNIRVPRPQFLDILLAADESGRIPDSVTADYLRWRRSLNPARFDRFHPLIGPILERDRIVRNQTPIPLPPVQVPGEPILPPIDVGGGPQPVPNPPTSPQVPIPEPGSLVLWGAVGLGAALGLACRRRPGS
;
A
#
# COMPACT_ATOMS: atom_id res chain seq x y z
N MET A 1 1.41 31.07 -17.43
CA MET A 1 0.94 31.35 -16.06
C MET A 1 1.61 30.43 -15.02
N PRO A 2 2.94 30.53 -14.77
CA PRO A 2 3.64 29.66 -13.81
C PRO A 2 3.68 30.17 -12.35
N ALA A 3 3.31 31.43 -12.09
CA ALA A 3 3.46 32.04 -10.77
C ALA A 3 2.48 31.51 -9.70
N ALA A 4 1.30 31.03 -10.11
CA ALA A 4 0.27 30.54 -9.16
C ALA A 4 0.62 29.16 -8.56
N ALA A 5 1.36 28.32 -9.28
CA ALA A 5 1.77 26.99 -8.78
C ALA A 5 2.88 27.05 -7.71
N LEU A 6 3.71 28.09 -7.74
CA LEU A 6 4.81 28.31 -6.79
C LEU A 6 4.33 28.70 -5.38
N LEU A 7 3.22 29.41 -5.26
CA LEU A 7 2.65 29.79 -3.96
C LEU A 7 1.98 28.60 -3.25
N LEU A 8 1.41 27.65 -3.99
CA LEU A 8 0.72 26.50 -3.40
C LEU A 8 1.70 25.45 -2.82
N ALA A 9 2.81 25.18 -3.51
CA ALA A 9 3.84 24.24 -3.04
C ALA A 9 4.57 24.76 -1.79
N ALA A 10 4.77 26.08 -1.68
CA ALA A 10 5.35 26.70 -0.50
C ALA A 10 4.42 26.66 0.72
N TRP A 11 3.09 26.56 0.54
CA TRP A 11 2.12 26.52 1.65
C TRP A 11 1.91 25.13 2.25
N LEU A 12 2.23 24.06 1.52
CA LEU A 12 2.02 22.67 1.96
C LEU A 12 3.23 22.03 2.65
N ALA A 13 4.35 22.75 2.78
CA ALA A 13 5.49 22.25 3.56
C ALA A 13 5.08 22.10 5.04
N PRO A 14 5.37 20.95 5.68
CA PRO A 14 4.93 20.68 7.05
C PRO A 14 5.40 21.81 7.98
N CYS A 15 4.47 22.39 8.73
CA CYS A 15 4.82 23.26 9.85
C CYS A 15 5.72 22.46 10.81
N PRO A 16 6.89 22.97 11.19
CA PRO A 16 7.73 22.33 12.20
C PRO A 16 7.03 22.45 13.55
N ALA A 17 6.09 21.56 13.82
CA ALA A 17 5.30 21.51 15.05
C ALA A 17 6.12 21.09 16.29
N GLY A 18 7.45 21.00 16.16
CA GLY A 18 8.36 20.61 17.23
C GLY A 18 9.69 21.37 17.24
N ALA A 19 9.80 22.55 16.61
CA ALA A 19 11.01 23.36 16.72
C ALA A 19 11.07 24.06 18.09
N GLY A 20 12.17 23.81 18.82
CA GLY A 20 12.44 24.26 20.20
C GLY A 20 12.54 25.79 20.39
N PRO A 21 13.49 26.31 21.19
CA PRO A 21 13.58 27.74 21.51
C PRO A 21 13.55 28.64 20.26
N MET A 22 13.07 29.88 20.42
CA MET A 22 12.79 30.83 19.32
C MET A 22 13.92 31.00 18.30
N ARG A 23 15.18 30.75 18.69
CA ARG A 23 16.36 30.72 17.80
C ARG A 23 16.26 29.63 16.72
N ASP A 24 15.81 28.42 17.07
CA ASP A 24 15.71 27.30 16.12
C ASP A 24 14.65 27.58 15.05
N ARG A 25 13.58 28.28 15.44
CA ARG A 25 12.53 28.73 14.51
C ARG A 25 13.03 29.81 13.55
N LEU A 26 13.79 30.78 14.08
CA LEU A 26 14.41 31.83 13.26
C LEU A 26 15.38 31.22 12.24
N GLN A 27 16.21 30.27 12.67
CA GLN A 27 17.17 29.60 11.81
C GLN A 27 16.49 28.76 10.72
N ALA A 28 15.48 27.95 11.07
CA ALA A 28 14.68 27.20 10.09
C ALA A 28 13.97 28.11 9.07
N THR A 29 13.55 29.30 9.50
CA THR A 29 12.90 30.29 8.61
C THR A 29 13.91 30.92 7.65
N VAL A 30 15.13 31.20 8.12
CA VAL A 30 16.23 31.71 7.29
C VAL A 30 16.64 30.65 6.25
N GLU A 31 16.85 29.40 6.67
CA GLU A 31 17.20 28.29 5.77
C GLU A 31 16.13 28.06 4.70
N ARG A 32 14.85 28.13 5.07
CA ARG A 32 13.74 28.04 4.12
C ARG A 32 13.75 29.20 3.11
N ASN A 33 13.96 30.43 3.56
CA ASN A 33 14.00 31.59 2.68
C ASN A 33 15.19 31.55 1.72
N VAL A 34 16.36 31.10 2.18
CA VAL A 34 17.54 30.87 1.33
C VAL A 34 17.24 29.80 0.27
N THR A 35 16.62 28.69 0.68
CA THR A 35 16.22 27.61 -0.25
C THR A 35 15.26 28.11 -1.32
N LEU A 36 14.22 28.86 -0.94
CA LEU A 36 13.28 29.47 -1.88
C LEU A 36 13.96 30.42 -2.87
N ARG A 37 14.93 31.21 -2.39
CA ARG A 37 15.68 32.15 -3.24
C ARG A 37 16.53 31.42 -4.27
N ASN A 38 17.14 30.29 -3.90
CA ASN A 38 17.92 29.45 -4.81
C ASN A 38 17.03 28.76 -5.86
N LEU A 39 15.81 28.37 -5.50
CA LEU A 39 14.82 27.80 -6.44
C LEU A 39 14.24 28.82 -7.43
N LEU A 40 14.53 30.12 -7.28
CA LEU A 40 14.07 31.19 -8.18
C LEU A 40 15.16 31.67 -9.16
N GLN A 41 16.38 31.13 -9.08
CA GLN A 41 17.47 31.49 -10.02
C GLN A 41 17.24 30.90 -11.43
N PRO A 42 17.84 31.46 -12.49
CA PRO A 42 17.70 30.97 -13.87
C PRO A 42 18.19 29.52 -14.07
N ASP A 43 19.14 29.05 -13.25
CA ASP A 43 19.59 27.64 -13.20
C ASP A 43 18.72 26.76 -12.27
N ALA A 44 17.56 27.23 -11.83
CA ALA A 44 16.72 26.53 -10.85
C ALA A 44 16.19 25.18 -11.31
N GLY A 45 16.29 24.81 -12.59
CA GLY A 45 15.86 23.50 -13.07
C GLY A 45 16.58 22.35 -12.37
N THR A 46 17.92 22.43 -12.29
CA THR A 46 18.76 21.42 -11.64
C THR A 46 18.60 21.47 -10.12
N LEU A 47 18.62 22.66 -9.52
CA LEU A 47 18.43 22.83 -8.08
C LEU A 47 17.04 22.37 -7.59
N ARG A 48 15.99 22.56 -8.40
CA ARG A 48 14.64 22.04 -8.10
C ARG A 48 14.60 20.53 -8.19
N ALA A 49 15.24 19.94 -9.21
CA ALA A 49 15.31 18.49 -9.36
C ALA A 49 16.09 17.85 -8.19
N GLU A 50 17.21 18.44 -7.79
CA GLU A 50 17.99 17.99 -6.64
C GLU A 50 17.23 18.15 -5.33
N ALA A 51 16.57 19.29 -5.09
CA ALA A 51 15.77 19.50 -3.90
C ALA A 51 14.57 18.54 -3.84
N ALA A 52 13.92 18.26 -4.97
CA ALA A 52 12.86 17.26 -5.05
C ALA A 52 13.38 15.85 -4.77
N ALA A 53 14.52 15.47 -5.34
CA ALA A 53 15.17 14.18 -5.09
C ALA A 53 15.60 14.04 -3.62
N ALA A 54 16.14 15.10 -3.01
CA ALA A 54 16.48 15.13 -1.59
C ALA A 54 15.23 14.99 -0.70
N GLY A 55 14.13 15.66 -1.06
CA GLY A 55 12.84 15.51 -0.39
C GLY A 55 12.32 14.07 -0.43
N LEU A 56 12.37 13.44 -1.61
CA LEU A 56 11.98 12.03 -1.79
C LEU A 56 12.86 11.10 -0.94
N ARG A 57 14.18 11.28 -0.94
CA ARG A 57 15.10 10.51 -0.10
C ARG A 57 14.81 10.68 1.39
N ALA A 58 14.54 11.90 1.86
CA ALA A 58 14.18 12.14 3.26
C ALA A 58 12.86 11.46 3.64
N THR A 59 11.86 11.48 2.76
CA THR A 59 10.59 10.76 2.99
C THR A 59 10.81 9.25 3.02
N GLN A 60 11.71 8.72 2.20
CA GLN A 60 12.05 7.31 2.18
C GLN A 60 12.76 6.88 3.48
N LEU A 61 13.78 7.63 3.93
CA LEU A 61 14.48 7.36 5.18
C LEU A 61 13.54 7.42 6.40
N ASN A 62 12.63 8.41 6.44
CA ASN A 62 11.62 8.50 7.50
C ASN A 62 10.65 7.31 7.46
N ARG A 63 10.26 6.85 6.26
CA ARG A 63 9.44 5.66 6.07
C ARG A 63 10.16 4.42 6.63
N GLU A 64 11.41 4.20 6.25
CA GLU A 64 12.23 3.08 6.72
C GLU A 64 12.37 3.10 8.26
N ALA A 65 12.70 4.26 8.84
CA ALA A 65 12.80 4.40 10.30
C ALA A 65 11.49 4.07 11.03
N ILE A 66 10.33 4.40 10.45
CA ILE A 66 9.02 4.08 11.00
C ILE A 66 8.72 2.59 10.87
N LEU A 67 9.04 1.99 9.72
CA LEU A 67 8.87 0.56 9.47
C LEU A 67 9.75 -0.30 10.40
N ASP A 68 10.93 0.18 10.77
CA ASP A 68 11.83 -0.52 11.69
C ASP A 68 11.46 -0.34 13.18
N SER A 69 10.55 0.60 13.47
CA SER A 69 10.16 0.91 14.83
C SER A 69 9.49 -0.29 15.54
N GLU A 70 9.75 -0.42 16.84
CA GLU A 70 9.11 -1.46 17.67
C GLU A 70 7.59 -1.25 17.75
N ALA A 71 7.14 0.01 17.72
CA ALA A 71 5.72 0.35 17.70
C ALA A 71 5.03 -0.21 16.44
N PHE A 72 5.67 -0.08 15.28
CA PHE A 72 5.17 -0.67 14.04
C PHE A 72 5.10 -2.20 14.12
N ARG A 73 6.17 -2.86 14.59
CA ARG A 73 6.17 -4.32 14.78
C ARG A 73 5.08 -4.82 15.73
N ARG A 74 4.82 -4.12 16.83
CA ARG A 74 3.72 -4.44 17.75
C ARG A 74 2.35 -4.32 17.06
N GLN A 75 2.18 -3.31 16.22
CA GLN A 75 0.95 -3.11 15.47
C GLN A 75 0.74 -4.22 14.41
N GLU A 76 1.78 -4.58 13.66
CA GLU A 76 1.75 -5.69 12.70
C GLU A 76 1.38 -7.02 13.39
N ALA A 77 2.00 -7.32 14.54
CA ALA A 77 1.68 -8.52 15.31
C ALA A 77 0.25 -8.54 15.87
N MET A 78 -0.31 -7.37 16.22
CA MET A 78 -1.72 -7.25 16.60
C MET A 78 -2.64 -7.52 15.40
N LEU A 79 -2.33 -6.95 14.24
CA LEU A 79 -3.12 -7.14 13.01
C LEU A 79 -3.04 -8.57 12.49
N ALA A 80 -1.89 -9.22 12.57
CA ALA A 80 -1.71 -10.64 12.25
C ALA A 80 -2.65 -11.52 13.08
N ARG A 81 -2.71 -11.29 14.40
CA ARG A 81 -3.62 -12.00 15.30
C ARG A 81 -5.08 -11.72 14.95
N ALA A 82 -5.42 -10.47 14.69
CA ALA A 82 -6.78 -10.09 14.31
C ALA A 82 -7.22 -10.74 12.98
N LEU A 83 -6.32 -10.81 12.00
CA LEU A 83 -6.56 -11.47 10.72
C LEU A 83 -6.79 -12.97 10.92
N GLY A 84 -5.93 -13.65 11.67
CA GLY A 84 -6.08 -15.08 11.98
C GLY A 84 -7.35 -15.41 12.78
N GLN A 85 -7.86 -14.46 13.56
CA GLN A 85 -9.10 -14.59 14.33
C GLN A 85 -10.35 -14.10 13.58
N GLY A 86 -10.21 -13.50 12.39
CA GLY A 86 -11.32 -12.87 11.68
C GLY A 86 -11.94 -11.68 12.43
N ASN A 87 -11.17 -10.97 13.26
CA ASN A 87 -11.69 -9.87 14.06
C ASN A 87 -11.90 -8.60 13.20
N ILE A 88 -13.14 -8.11 13.20
CA ILE A 88 -13.60 -6.93 12.45
C ILE A 88 -13.24 -5.62 13.17
N ARG A 89 -13.10 -5.66 14.50
CA ARG A 89 -12.91 -4.46 15.35
C ARG A 89 -11.45 -4.36 15.76
N VAL A 90 -10.66 -3.70 14.93
CA VAL A 90 -9.27 -3.35 15.24
C VAL A 90 -9.15 -1.83 15.20
N PRO A 91 -8.44 -1.20 16.16
CA PRO A 91 -8.15 0.23 16.12
C PRO A 91 -7.43 0.61 14.82
N ARG A 92 -7.65 1.85 14.37
CA ARG A 92 -7.00 2.37 13.15
C ARG A 92 -5.47 2.36 13.34
N PRO A 93 -4.71 1.75 12.42
CA PRO A 93 -3.25 1.90 12.34
C PRO A 93 -2.81 3.36 12.40
N GLN A 94 -1.81 3.70 13.22
CA GLN A 94 -1.28 5.07 13.30
C GLN A 94 -0.43 5.41 12.06
N PHE A 95 0.15 4.40 11.40
CA PHE A 95 1.08 4.56 10.27
C PHE A 95 0.44 4.25 8.91
N LEU A 96 -0.89 4.35 8.82
CA LEU A 96 -1.66 3.90 7.65
C LEU A 96 -1.23 4.61 6.37
N ASP A 97 -1.00 5.92 6.46
CA ASP A 97 -0.65 6.74 5.29
C ASP A 97 0.74 6.41 4.72
N ILE A 98 1.64 5.91 5.56
CA ILE A 98 3.01 5.51 5.19
C ILE A 98 3.01 4.12 4.54
N LEU A 99 2.14 3.23 5.02
CA LEU A 99 2.04 1.86 4.53
C LEU A 99 1.35 1.79 3.18
N LEU A 100 0.42 2.69 2.92
CA LEU A 100 -0.33 2.75 1.66
C LEU A 100 0.34 3.57 0.57
N ALA A 101 1.56 4.08 0.81
CA ALA A 101 2.36 4.68 -0.24
C ALA A 101 2.75 3.59 -1.26
N ALA A 102 2.09 3.61 -2.41
CA ALA A 102 2.38 2.73 -3.52
C ALA A 102 3.83 2.92 -3.99
N ASP A 103 4.46 1.83 -4.41
CA ASP A 103 5.77 1.86 -5.05
C ASP A 103 5.69 2.43 -6.49
N GLU A 104 6.82 2.47 -7.18
CA GLU A 104 6.89 2.91 -8.59
C GLU A 104 6.02 2.06 -9.53
N SER A 105 5.74 0.81 -9.16
CA SER A 105 4.85 -0.08 -9.90
C SER A 105 3.37 0.19 -9.63
N GLY A 106 3.05 1.09 -8.69
CA GLY A 106 1.68 1.35 -8.24
C GLY A 106 1.12 0.26 -7.32
N ARG A 107 1.98 -0.62 -6.80
CA ARG A 107 1.62 -1.68 -5.84
C ARG A 107 1.84 -1.20 -4.41
N ILE A 108 0.95 -1.60 -3.53
CA ILE A 108 1.13 -1.40 -2.09
C ILE A 108 2.10 -2.49 -1.61
N PRO A 109 3.08 -2.16 -0.73
CA PRO A 109 3.98 -3.17 -0.17
C PRO A 109 3.24 -4.31 0.50
N ASP A 110 3.76 -5.53 0.34
CA ASP A 110 3.25 -6.70 1.04
C ASP A 110 3.56 -6.58 2.54
N SER A 111 2.50 -6.43 3.33
CA SER A 111 2.55 -6.28 4.78
C SER A 111 1.27 -6.83 5.39
N VAL A 112 1.30 -7.21 6.68
CA VAL A 112 0.11 -7.75 7.34
C VAL A 112 -0.97 -6.68 7.46
N THR A 113 -0.58 -5.41 7.62
CA THR A 113 -1.54 -4.30 7.55
C THR A 113 -2.25 -4.24 6.20
N ALA A 114 -1.51 -4.32 5.08
CA ALA A 114 -2.11 -4.29 3.75
C ALA A 114 -3.05 -5.48 3.53
N ASP A 115 -2.64 -6.69 3.92
CA ASP A 115 -3.46 -7.89 3.80
C ASP A 115 -4.72 -7.83 4.67
N TYR A 116 -4.59 -7.33 5.89
CA TYR A 116 -5.75 -7.09 6.75
C TYR A 116 -6.72 -6.10 6.12
N LEU A 117 -6.24 -4.99 5.54
CA LEU A 117 -7.11 -4.01 4.88
C LEU A 117 -7.77 -4.59 3.61
N ARG A 118 -7.05 -5.37 2.81
CA ARG A 118 -7.59 -6.12 1.66
C ARG A 118 -8.71 -7.07 2.12
N TRP A 119 -8.45 -7.86 3.17
CA TRP A 119 -9.44 -8.75 3.77
C TRP A 119 -10.67 -7.98 4.25
N ARG A 120 -10.48 -6.88 5.01
CA ARG A 120 -11.57 -6.03 5.51
C ARG A 120 -12.44 -5.47 4.38
N ARG A 121 -11.81 -5.04 3.29
CA ARG A 121 -12.52 -4.54 2.10
C ARG A 121 -13.29 -5.65 1.38
N SER A 122 -12.72 -6.86 1.30
CA SER A 122 -13.36 -8.02 0.65
C SER A 122 -14.70 -8.42 1.29
N LEU A 123 -14.89 -8.16 2.58
CA LEU A 123 -16.14 -8.46 3.29
C LEU A 123 -17.32 -7.61 2.82
N ASN A 124 -17.10 -6.31 2.56
CA ASN A 124 -18.11 -5.39 2.06
C ASN A 124 -17.43 -4.13 1.47
N PRO A 125 -17.13 -4.12 0.15
CA PRO A 125 -16.38 -3.02 -0.45
C PRO A 125 -17.13 -1.69 -0.40
N ALA A 126 -18.46 -1.69 -0.64
CA ALA A 126 -19.26 -0.47 -0.60
C ALA A 126 -19.26 0.20 0.78
N ARG A 127 -19.34 -0.59 1.86
CA ARG A 127 -19.25 -0.07 3.23
C ARG A 127 -17.84 0.39 3.54
N PHE A 128 -16.83 -0.40 3.16
CA PHE A 128 -15.43 -0.07 3.41
C PHE A 128 -15.05 1.26 2.74
N ASP A 129 -15.34 1.41 1.44
CA ASP A 129 -14.99 2.59 0.66
C ASP A 129 -15.71 3.86 1.17
N ARG A 130 -16.94 3.71 1.71
CA ARG A 130 -17.67 4.82 2.37
C ARG A 130 -16.98 5.31 3.66
N PHE A 131 -16.49 4.40 4.50
CA PHE A 131 -15.80 4.75 5.75
C PHE A 131 -14.32 5.09 5.54
N HIS A 132 -13.75 4.69 4.41
CA HIS A 132 -12.34 4.85 4.08
C HIS A 132 -12.16 5.44 2.66
N PRO A 133 -12.61 6.69 2.43
CA PRO A 133 -12.67 7.29 1.09
C PRO A 133 -11.30 7.42 0.41
N LEU A 134 -10.21 7.51 1.19
CA LEU A 134 -8.85 7.59 0.65
C LEU A 134 -8.23 6.21 0.43
N ILE A 135 -8.54 5.23 1.28
CA ILE A 135 -7.89 3.91 1.28
C ILE A 135 -8.53 2.98 0.25
N GLY A 136 -9.86 3.03 0.13
CA GLY A 136 -10.63 2.19 -0.79
C GLY A 136 -10.11 2.24 -2.23
N PRO A 137 -9.99 3.46 -2.84
CA PRO A 137 -9.44 3.62 -4.18
C PRO A 137 -7.99 3.13 -4.32
N ILE A 138 -7.15 3.31 -3.30
CA ILE A 138 -5.75 2.85 -3.30
C ILE A 138 -5.70 1.31 -3.35
N LEU A 139 -6.49 0.62 -2.52
CA LEU A 139 -6.59 -0.84 -2.52
C LEU A 139 -7.20 -1.39 -3.81
N GLU A 140 -8.15 -0.68 -4.42
CA GLU A 140 -8.71 -1.07 -5.72
C GLU A 140 -7.68 -0.99 -6.84
N ARG A 141 -6.86 0.08 -6.85
CA ARG A 141 -5.76 0.22 -7.80
C ARG A 141 -4.73 -0.89 -7.63
N ASP A 142 -4.33 -1.18 -6.39
CA ASP A 142 -3.43 -2.29 -6.07
C ASP A 142 -4.00 -3.64 -6.54
N ARG A 143 -5.29 -3.90 -6.32
CA ARG A 143 -5.99 -5.09 -6.83
C ARG A 143 -5.90 -5.20 -8.36
N ILE A 144 -6.15 -4.10 -9.08
CA ILE A 144 -6.06 -4.08 -10.55
C ILE A 144 -4.63 -4.40 -10.99
N VAL A 145 -3.63 -3.73 -10.41
CA VAL A 145 -2.21 -3.91 -10.76
C VAL A 145 -1.69 -5.31 -10.43
N ARG A 146 -2.20 -5.96 -9.37
CA ARG A 146 -1.85 -7.34 -9.02
C ARG A 146 -2.56 -8.38 -9.89
N ASN A 147 -3.78 -8.09 -10.33
CA ASN A 147 -4.56 -8.98 -11.19
C ASN A 147 -4.25 -8.83 -12.67
N GLN A 148 -3.47 -7.82 -13.06
CA GLN A 148 -2.91 -7.73 -14.41
C GLN A 148 -1.94 -8.89 -14.62
N THR A 149 -2.40 -9.95 -15.27
CA THR A 149 -1.51 -10.95 -15.86
C THR A 149 -0.57 -10.23 -16.81
N PRO A 150 0.76 -10.48 -16.74
CA PRO A 150 1.69 -9.96 -17.73
C PRO A 150 1.14 -10.26 -19.12
N ILE A 151 0.96 -9.23 -19.94
CA ILE A 151 0.58 -9.44 -21.33
C ILE A 151 1.70 -10.33 -21.89
N PRO A 152 1.39 -11.52 -22.43
CA PRO A 152 2.41 -12.36 -23.03
C PRO A 152 3.06 -11.53 -24.13
N LEU A 153 4.30 -11.10 -23.89
CA LEU A 153 5.07 -10.42 -24.92
C LEU A 153 5.17 -11.41 -26.08
N PRO A 154 4.99 -10.96 -27.33
CA PRO A 154 5.27 -11.83 -28.47
C PRO A 154 6.68 -12.39 -28.28
N PRO A 155 6.90 -13.69 -28.61
CA PRO A 155 8.20 -14.29 -28.43
C PRO A 155 9.22 -13.38 -29.11
N VAL A 156 10.15 -12.84 -28.31
CA VAL A 156 11.28 -12.08 -28.84
C VAL A 156 11.97 -13.03 -29.78
N GLN A 157 11.91 -12.75 -31.08
CA GLN A 157 12.73 -13.44 -32.06
C GLN A 157 14.17 -13.07 -31.70
N VAL A 158 14.82 -13.90 -30.89
CA VAL A 158 16.25 -13.79 -30.63
C VAL A 158 16.90 -13.88 -32.01
N PRO A 159 17.57 -12.81 -32.48
CA PRO A 159 18.28 -12.85 -33.76
C PRO A 159 19.19 -14.07 -33.74
N GLY A 160 19.03 -14.93 -34.75
CA GLY A 160 19.53 -16.30 -34.75
C GLY A 160 20.90 -16.46 -34.11
N GLU A 161 20.93 -17.23 -33.03
CA GLU A 161 22.17 -17.78 -32.51
C GLU A 161 22.84 -18.57 -33.66
N PRO A 162 24.13 -18.34 -33.95
CA PRO A 162 24.82 -19.06 -35.00
C PRO A 162 24.71 -20.56 -34.70
N ILE A 163 24.12 -21.30 -35.63
CA ILE A 163 23.92 -22.74 -35.57
C ILE A 163 25.30 -23.39 -35.38
N LEU A 164 25.64 -23.74 -34.14
CA LEU A 164 26.73 -24.67 -33.89
C LEU A 164 26.26 -26.05 -34.35
N PRO A 165 27.08 -26.80 -35.10
CA PRO A 165 26.74 -28.13 -35.54
C PRO A 165 26.46 -29.04 -34.32
N PRO A 166 25.56 -30.02 -34.46
CA PRO A 166 25.16 -30.88 -33.35
C PRO A 166 26.37 -31.66 -32.83
N ILE A 167 26.71 -31.44 -31.55
CA ILE A 167 27.60 -32.32 -30.81
C ILE A 167 26.76 -33.54 -30.41
N ASP A 168 27.06 -34.68 -31.03
CA ASP A 168 26.45 -35.98 -30.76
C ASP A 168 26.93 -36.49 -29.39
N VAL A 169 26.23 -36.10 -28.31
CA VAL A 169 26.45 -36.65 -26.98
C VAL A 169 25.52 -37.85 -26.82
N GLY A 170 26.13 -39.03 -26.88
CA GLY A 170 25.49 -40.34 -26.87
C GLY A 170 24.39 -40.49 -25.82
N GLY A 171 23.25 -41.01 -26.28
CA GLY A 171 22.02 -41.15 -25.54
C GLY A 171 22.09 -42.17 -24.41
N GLY A 172 21.58 -41.76 -23.26
CA GLY A 172 21.00 -42.64 -22.25
C GLY A 172 19.55 -42.23 -22.03
N PRO A 173 18.60 -43.18 -21.87
CA PRO A 173 17.21 -42.87 -21.58
C PRO A 173 17.10 -42.22 -20.19
N GLN A 174 16.87 -40.90 -20.16
CA GLN A 174 16.52 -40.18 -18.94
C GLN A 174 15.05 -40.47 -18.59
N PRO A 175 14.74 -40.90 -17.36
CA PRO A 175 13.36 -41.08 -16.91
C PRO A 175 12.66 -39.72 -16.82
N VAL A 176 11.51 -39.61 -17.47
CA VAL A 176 10.67 -38.41 -17.47
C VAL A 176 10.18 -38.13 -16.04
N PRO A 177 10.46 -36.95 -15.45
CA PRO A 177 9.91 -36.59 -14.14
C PRO A 177 8.40 -36.37 -14.27
N ASN A 178 7.61 -37.11 -13.49
CA ASN A 178 6.17 -36.86 -13.40
C ASN A 178 5.91 -35.43 -12.88
N PRO A 179 4.97 -34.69 -13.47
CA PRO A 179 4.64 -33.35 -13.00
C PRO A 179 4.06 -33.40 -11.57
N PRO A 180 4.40 -32.43 -10.71
CA PRO A 180 3.89 -32.37 -9.35
C PRO A 180 2.37 -32.21 -9.37
N THR A 181 1.68 -33.17 -8.74
CA THR A 181 0.24 -33.13 -8.51
C THR A 181 -0.11 -31.85 -7.75
N SER A 182 -0.87 -30.95 -8.38
CA SER A 182 -1.29 -29.71 -7.72
C SER A 182 -2.21 -30.01 -6.54
N PRO A 183 -2.00 -29.37 -5.37
CA PRO A 183 -2.88 -29.54 -4.21
C PRO A 183 -4.27 -28.98 -4.53
N GLN A 184 -5.29 -29.86 -4.47
CA GLN A 184 -6.69 -29.44 -4.58
C GLN A 184 -7.06 -28.64 -3.34
N VAL A 185 -7.30 -27.34 -3.52
CA VAL A 185 -7.84 -26.47 -2.47
C VAL A 185 -9.36 -26.75 -2.39
N PRO A 186 -9.92 -27.09 -1.21
CA PRO A 186 -11.35 -27.32 -1.05
C PRO A 186 -12.15 -26.04 -1.39
N ILE A 187 -13.09 -26.15 -2.31
CA ILE A 187 -14.02 -25.07 -2.66
C ILE A 187 -15.09 -25.00 -1.55
N PRO A 188 -15.27 -23.87 -0.86
CA PRO A 188 -16.26 -23.75 0.20
C PRO A 188 -17.68 -23.83 -0.37
N GLU A 189 -18.49 -24.71 0.22
CA GLU A 189 -19.87 -24.92 -0.18
C GLU A 189 -20.78 -23.71 0.18
N PRO A 190 -21.76 -23.39 -0.67
CA PRO A 190 -22.60 -22.19 -0.53
C PRO A 190 -23.48 -22.15 0.74
N GLY A 191 -23.59 -23.24 1.49
CA GLY A 191 -24.37 -23.30 2.74
C GLY A 191 -23.83 -22.42 3.88
N SER A 192 -22.54 -22.10 3.86
CA SER A 192 -21.88 -21.30 4.91
C SER A 192 -22.31 -19.83 4.96
N LEU A 193 -22.89 -19.30 3.87
CA LEU A 193 -23.39 -17.92 3.82
C LEU A 193 -24.75 -17.74 4.51
N VAL A 194 -25.59 -18.78 4.57
CA VAL A 194 -26.94 -18.70 5.16
C VAL A 194 -26.87 -18.57 6.68
N LEU A 195 -25.90 -19.22 7.32
CA LEU A 195 -25.77 -19.23 8.78
C LEU A 195 -25.44 -17.86 9.37
N TRP A 196 -24.61 -17.06 8.69
CA TRP A 196 -24.25 -15.72 9.17
C TRP A 196 -25.37 -14.69 8.98
N GLY A 197 -26.21 -14.86 7.95
CA GLY A 197 -27.39 -14.01 7.73
C GLY A 197 -28.40 -14.09 8.88
N ALA A 198 -28.66 -15.28 9.41
CA ALA A 198 -29.60 -15.49 10.51
C ALA A 198 -29.14 -14.84 11.83
N VAL A 199 -27.85 -14.91 12.16
CA VAL A 199 -27.29 -14.32 13.38
C VAL A 199 -27.30 -12.79 13.33
N GLY A 200 -27.03 -12.20 12.16
CA GLY A 200 -27.04 -10.75 11.97
C GLY A 200 -28.44 -10.12 12.11
N LEU A 201 -29.48 -10.79 11.60
CA LEU A 201 -30.85 -10.28 11.61
C LEU A 201 -31.46 -10.28 13.03
N GLY A 202 -31.16 -11.30 13.85
CA GLY A 202 -31.66 -11.41 15.23
C GLY A 202 -31.15 -10.29 16.15
N ALA A 203 -29.89 -9.88 16.00
CA ALA A 203 -29.30 -8.82 16.82
C ALA A 203 -29.90 -7.43 16.53
N ALA A 204 -30.27 -7.17 15.28
CA ALA A 204 -30.90 -5.89 14.88
C ALA A 204 -32.32 -5.75 15.45
N LEU A 205 -33.11 -6.83 15.43
CA LEU A 205 -34.47 -6.83 15.98
C LEU A 205 -34.48 -6.71 17.52
N GLY A 206 -33.55 -7.37 18.21
CA GLY A 206 -33.44 -7.28 19.68
C GLY A 206 -33.14 -5.86 20.18
N LEU A 207 -32.33 -5.09 19.45
CA LEU A 207 -32.03 -3.68 19.76
C LEU A 207 -33.20 -2.74 19.46
N ALA A 208 -34.01 -3.04 18.45
CA ALA A 208 -35.18 -2.23 18.09
C ALA A 208 -36.31 -2.34 19.14
N CYS A 209 -36.54 -3.54 19.69
CA CYS A 209 -37.57 -3.75 20.73
C CYS A 209 -37.24 -3.05 22.06
N ARG A 210 -35.95 -2.83 22.35
CA ARG A 210 -35.49 -2.21 23.61
C ARG A 210 -35.68 -0.68 23.66
N ARG A 211 -36.07 -0.05 22.55
CA ARG A 211 -36.21 1.42 22.43
C ARG A 211 -37.64 1.93 22.52
N ARG A 212 -38.64 1.12 22.89
CA ARG A 212 -39.97 1.65 23.18
C ARG A 212 -39.97 2.31 24.57
N PRO A 213 -40.08 3.65 24.68
CA PRO A 213 -40.27 4.30 25.96
C PRO A 213 -41.71 4.01 26.43
N GLY A 214 -41.86 3.61 27.69
CA GLY A 214 -43.18 3.48 28.31
C GLY A 214 -43.89 4.83 28.32
N SER A 215 -45.13 4.82 27.82
CA SER A 215 -46.16 5.83 28.01
C SER A 215 -46.62 5.89 29.46
#